data_AF-A0A968YZG6-F1
#
_entry.id   AF-A0A968YZG6-F1
#
_cell.length_a   1.000
_cell.length_b   1.000
_cell.length_c   1.000
_cell.angle_alpha   90.00
_cell.angle_beta   90.00
_cell.angle_gamma   90.00
#
_symmetry.space_group_name_H-M   'P 1'
#
loop_
_entity.id
_entity.type
_entity.pdbx_description
1 polymer ?
#
loop_
_entity_poly.entity_id
_entity_poly.type
_entity_poly.pdbx_seq_one_letter_code
_entity_poly.pdbx_strand_id
1 'polypeptide(L)'
;MLTCLPIPARKPCLWAFDSAAIQWNGNVVMCPIDCDGKYVAGNIQLQSLKEIWGGSLRWIRGNSIVRNGFRELPQICRECPDWEVKKGPYLLSDREHPA
;
A
#
# COMPACT_ATOMS: atom_id res chain seq x y z
N MET A 1 -22.92 28.71 2.79
CA MET A 1 -22.33 27.87 1.73
C MET A 1 -21.13 27.14 2.32
N LEU A 2 -21.26 25.84 2.60
CA LEU A 2 -20.12 25.00 2.96
C LEU A 2 -19.27 24.84 1.69
N THR A 3 -18.11 25.46 1.67
CA THR A 3 -17.12 25.27 0.60
C THR A 3 -16.63 23.83 0.71
N CYS A 4 -16.98 22.98 -0.27
CA CYS A 4 -16.36 21.66 -0.42
C CYS A 4 -14.86 21.88 -0.66
N LEU A 5 -14.03 21.61 0.36
CA LEU A 5 -12.59 21.52 0.17
C LEU A 5 -12.31 20.46 -0.90
N PRO A 6 -11.42 20.72 -1.87
CA PRO A 6 -11.09 19.73 -2.88
C PRO A 6 -10.53 18.48 -2.22
N ILE A 7 -11.10 17.32 -2.55
CA ILE A 7 -10.61 16.02 -2.06
C ILE A 7 -9.14 15.89 -2.51
N PRO A 8 -8.18 15.69 -1.58
CA PRO A 8 -6.79 15.56 -1.96
C PRO A 8 -6.60 14.41 -2.94
N ALA A 9 -5.81 14.64 -4.00
CA ALA A 9 -5.46 13.57 -4.92
C ALA A 9 -4.75 12.43 -4.16
N ARG A 10 -5.22 11.19 -4.35
CA ARG A 10 -4.66 10.00 -3.70
C ARG A 10 -3.16 9.89 -3.99
N LYS A 11 -2.34 9.91 -2.94
CA LYS A 11 -0.89 9.72 -3.00
C LYS A 11 -0.52 8.28 -2.59
N PRO A 12 0.68 7.78 -2.94
CA PRO A 12 1.13 6.46 -2.52
C PRO A 12 1.12 6.35 -0.99
N CYS A 13 0.62 5.23 -0.47
CA CYS A 13 0.69 4.93 0.96
C CYS A 13 2.06 4.32 1.29
N LEU A 14 2.87 5.01 2.09
CA LEU A 14 4.23 4.57 2.44
C LEU A 14 4.24 3.32 3.33
N TRP A 15 3.14 3.00 4.01
CA TRP A 15 3.03 1.73 4.73
C TRP A 15 3.35 0.53 3.84
N ALA A 16 2.94 0.54 2.57
CA ALA A 16 3.24 -0.53 1.63
C ALA A 16 4.74 -0.61 1.24
N PHE A 17 5.52 0.45 1.50
CA PHE A 17 6.91 0.61 1.05
C PHE A 17 7.94 0.28 2.13
N ASP A 18 7.65 0.57 3.38
CA ASP A 18 8.61 0.44 4.48
C ASP A 18 8.15 -0.48 5.60
N SER A 19 6.97 -1.10 5.46
CA SER A 19 6.43 -1.99 6.47
C SER A 19 5.71 -3.20 5.87
N ALA A 20 5.73 -4.29 6.63
CA ALA A 20 4.81 -5.42 6.52
C ALA A 20 4.57 -5.92 7.95
N ALA A 21 3.40 -6.47 8.23
CA ALA A 21 3.09 -7.04 9.53
C ALA A 21 2.98 -8.56 9.43
N ILE A 22 3.45 -9.24 10.47
CA ILE A 22 3.35 -10.69 10.63
C ILE A 22 2.36 -10.94 11.75
N GLN A 23 1.26 -11.62 11.45
CA GLN A 23 0.27 -12.01 12.44
C GLN A 23 0.74 -13.23 13.24
N TRP A 24 0.07 -13.50 14.37
CA TRP A 24 0.44 -14.57 15.30
C TRP A 24 0.52 -15.97 14.67
N ASN A 25 -0.24 -16.21 13.59
CA ASN A 25 -0.25 -17.48 12.85
C ASN A 25 0.79 -17.55 11.71
N GLY A 26 1.67 -16.56 11.61
CA GLY A 26 2.70 -16.45 10.58
C GLY A 26 2.23 -15.84 9.26
N ASN A 27 0.96 -15.43 9.13
CA ASN A 27 0.50 -14.71 7.95
C ASN A 27 1.21 -13.36 7.85
N VAL A 28 1.76 -13.07 6.67
CA VAL A 28 2.28 -11.74 6.34
C VAL A 28 1.16 -10.97 5.67
N VAL A 29 0.80 -9.82 6.24
CA VAL A 29 -0.26 -8.94 5.74
C VAL A 29 0.32 -7.66 5.17
N MET A 30 -0.50 -6.93 4.43
CA MET A 30 -0.06 -5.78 3.63
C MET A 30 0.53 -4.63 4.45
N CYS A 31 -0.06 -4.34 5.61
CA CYS A 31 0.41 -3.28 6.51
C CYS A 31 -0.04 -3.56 7.95
N PRO A 32 0.52 -2.86 8.95
CA PRO A 32 0.13 -3.01 10.36
C PRO A 32 -1.34 -2.68 10.67
N ILE A 33 -2.04 -1.95 9.79
CA ILE A 33 -3.46 -1.62 9.96
C ILE A 33 -4.37 -2.78 9.52
N ASP A 34 -3.86 -3.74 8.76
CA ASP A 34 -4.59 -4.96 8.37
C ASP A 34 -4.60 -6.01 9.50
N CYS A 35 -5.05 -5.59 10.69
CA CYS A 35 -5.13 -6.42 11.88
C CYS A 35 -6.04 -7.65 11.68
N ASP A 36 -7.08 -7.50 10.86
CA ASP A 36 -8.04 -8.56 10.53
C ASP A 36 -7.51 -9.55 9.48
N GLY A 37 -6.38 -9.24 8.83
CA GLY A 37 -5.79 -10.08 7.78
C GLY A 37 -6.66 -10.18 6.53
N LYS A 38 -7.33 -9.07 6.15
CA LYS A 38 -8.18 -8.98 4.96
C LYS A 38 -7.36 -9.11 3.66
N TYR A 39 -6.05 -8.87 3.71
CA TYR A 39 -5.12 -9.24 2.65
C TYR A 39 -3.92 -10.01 3.20
N VAL A 40 -3.87 -11.31 2.91
CA VAL A 40 -2.72 -12.16 3.21
C VAL A 40 -1.80 -12.25 2.00
N ALA A 41 -0.59 -11.74 2.14
CA ALA A 41 0.43 -11.73 1.08
C ALA A 41 1.20 -13.05 0.97
N GLY A 42 1.28 -13.80 2.08
CA GLY A 42 1.97 -15.08 2.20
C GLY A 42 2.03 -15.53 3.66
N ASN A 43 2.74 -16.63 3.93
CA ASN A 43 2.96 -17.12 5.29
C ASN A 43 4.43 -17.51 5.50
N ILE A 44 5.03 -17.05 6.61
CA ILE A 44 6.46 -17.26 6.91
C ILE A 44 6.84 -18.72 7.16
N GLN A 45 5.87 -19.60 7.42
CA GLN A 45 6.09 -21.04 7.56
C GLN A 45 6.29 -21.73 6.20
N LEU A 46 5.90 -21.07 5.10
CA LEU A 46 5.93 -21.62 3.74
C LEU A 46 6.94 -20.93 2.83
N GLN A 47 7.19 -19.63 3.05
CA GLN A 47 8.01 -18.78 2.17
C GLN A 47 8.88 -17.84 3.01
N SER A 48 10.05 -17.49 2.49
CA SER A 48 10.88 -16.46 3.12
C SER A 48 10.22 -15.07 3.01
N LEU A 49 10.53 -14.19 3.97
CA LEU A 49 10.08 -12.80 3.90
C LEU A 49 10.53 -12.09 2.61
N LYS A 50 11.70 -12.46 2.06
CA LYS A 50 12.20 -11.90 0.80
C LYS A 50 11.31 -12.26 -0.39
N GLU A 51 10.83 -13.51 -0.45
CA GLU A 51 9.92 -13.96 -1.51
C GLU A 51 8.56 -13.27 -1.39
N ILE A 52 8.01 -13.18 -0.18
CA ILE A 52 6.72 -12.51 0.06
C ILE A 52 6.82 -11.01 -0.25
N TRP A 53 7.90 -10.36 0.19
CA TRP A 53 8.16 -8.96 -0.07
C TRP A 53 8.34 -8.69 -1.57
N GLY A 54 9.15 -9.50 -2.26
CA GLY A 54 9.43 -9.37 -3.70
C GLY A 54 8.29 -9.80 -4.62
N GLY A 55 7.36 -10.61 -4.12
CA GLY A 55 6.19 -11.13 -4.82
C GLY A 55 4.94 -10.31 -4.54
N SER A 56 4.01 -10.88 -3.76
CA SER A 56 2.67 -10.31 -3.50
C SER A 56 2.72 -8.85 -3.03
N LEU A 57 3.62 -8.50 -2.10
CA LEU A 57 3.73 -7.13 -1.60
C LEU A 57 4.34 -6.16 -2.63
N ARG A 58 5.14 -6.65 -3.58
CA ARG A 58 5.67 -5.81 -4.69
C ARG A 58 4.54 -5.35 -5.61
N TRP A 59 3.53 -6.20 -5.84
CA TRP A 59 2.37 -5.84 -6.65
C TRP A 59 1.59 -4.66 -6.04
N ILE A 60 1.43 -4.64 -4.72
CA ILE A 60 0.81 -3.51 -3.99
C ILE A 60 1.59 -2.21 -4.22
N ARG A 61 2.92 -2.26 -4.04
CA ARG A 61 3.78 -1.08 -4.27
C ARG A 61 3.71 -0.58 -5.70
N GLY A 62 3.72 -1.50 -6.68
CA GLY A 62 3.61 -1.18 -8.10
C GLY A 62 2.32 -0.41 -8.44
N ASN A 63 1.18 -0.85 -7.92
CA ASN A 63 -0.09 -0.17 -8.15
C ASN A 63 -0.23 1.15 -7.36
N SER A 64 0.42 1.25 -6.19
CA SER A 64 0.33 2.44 -5.33
C SER A 64 0.98 3.70 -5.91
N ILE A 65 1.88 3.56 -6.88
CA ILE A 65 2.67 4.66 -7.46
C ILE A 65 2.26 5.04 -8.88
N VAL A 66 1.34 4.27 -9.47
CA VAL A 66 0.74 4.56 -10.77
C VAL A 66 -0.46 5.48 -10.56
N ARG A 67 -0.63 6.48 -11.45
CA ARG A 67 -1.81 7.36 -11.41
C ARG A 67 -3.09 6.52 -11.50
N ASN A 68 -3.99 6.71 -10.53
CA ASN A 68 -5.21 5.90 -10.36
C ASN A 68 -5.00 4.39 -10.10
N GLY A 69 -3.76 3.91 -9.98
CA GLY A 69 -3.47 2.50 -9.71
C GLY A 69 -3.97 2.02 -8.34
N PHE A 70 -4.25 2.95 -7.42
CA PHE A 70 -4.91 2.64 -6.16
C PHE A 70 -6.25 1.92 -6.36
N ARG A 71 -6.95 2.11 -7.50
CA ARG A 71 -8.22 1.44 -7.81
C ARG A 71 -8.07 -0.07 -8.02
N GLU A 72 -6.88 -0.54 -8.37
CA GLU A 72 -6.57 -1.96 -8.54
C GLU A 72 -6.18 -2.63 -7.22
N LEU A 73 -5.87 -1.86 -6.17
CA LEU A 73 -5.49 -2.40 -4.87
C LEU A 73 -6.65 -3.15 -4.21
N PRO A 74 -6.38 -4.04 -3.24
CA PRO A 74 -7.42 -4.69 -2.44
C PRO A 74 -8.33 -3.65 -1.75
N GLN A 75 -9.59 -4.01 -1.48
CA GLN A 75 -10.58 -3.11 -0.87
C GLN A 75 -10.05 -2.39 0.37
N ILE A 76 -9.34 -3.14 1.23
CA ILE A 76 -8.69 -2.68 2.45
C ILE A 76 -7.78 -1.48 2.19
N CYS A 77 -7.14 -1.39 1.02
CA CYS A 77 -6.28 -0.28 0.64
C CYS A 77 -7.06 0.83 -0.06
N ARG A 78 -8.02 0.48 -0.93
CA ARG A 78 -8.84 1.44 -1.69
C ARG A 78 -9.61 2.39 -0.79
N GLU A 79 -10.19 1.84 0.27
CA GLU A 79 -11.09 2.54 1.18
C GLU A 79 -10.38 3.01 2.46
N CYS A 80 -9.12 2.59 2.67
CA CYS A 80 -8.35 3.00 3.83
C CYS A 80 -8.00 4.49 3.74
N PRO A 81 -8.18 5.27 4.84
CA PRO A 81 -7.80 6.68 4.93
C PRO A 81 -6.34 6.89 5.36
N ASP A 82 -5.65 5.84 5.81
CA ASP A 82 -4.34 5.92 6.48
C ASP A 82 -3.19 6.37 5.55
N TRP A 83 -3.41 6.28 4.23
CA TRP A 83 -2.53 6.91 3.24
C TRP A 83 -2.39 8.41 3.45
N GLU A 84 -3.38 9.11 4.03
CA GLU A 84 -3.29 10.54 4.29
C GLU A 84 -2.27 10.86 5.38
N VAL A 85 -2.15 9.96 6.36
CA VAL A 85 -1.21 10.05 7.49
C VAL A 85 0.22 9.77 7.02
N LYS A 86 0.39 8.74 6.18
CA LYS A 86 1.71 8.29 5.70
C LYS A 86 1.82 8.29 4.18
N LYS A 87 1.59 9.46 3.57
CA LYS A 87 1.68 9.65 2.11
C LYS A 87 3.11 9.85 1.62
N GLY A 88 3.40 9.27 0.46
CA GLY A 88 4.60 9.59 -0.32
C GLY A 88 4.50 11.00 -0.94
N PRO A 89 5.63 11.65 -1.20
CA PRO A 89 5.63 13.03 -1.70
C PRO A 89 5.11 13.14 -3.15
N TYR A 90 5.33 12.12 -3.97
CA TYR A 90 5.09 12.14 -5.42
C TYR A 90 4.64 10.76 -5.95
N LEU A 91 3.87 10.75 -7.05
CA LEU A 91 3.62 9.55 -7.87
C LEU A 91 4.80 9.30 -8.82
N LEU A 92 4.92 8.10 -9.40
CA LEU A 92 5.93 7.87 -10.46
C LEU A 92 5.71 8.80 -11.66
N SER A 93 4.46 9.10 -12.00
CA SER A 93 4.09 10.03 -13.07
C SER A 93 4.52 11.47 -12.81
N ASP A 94 4.79 11.82 -11.55
CA ASP A 94 5.18 13.17 -11.14
C ASP A 94 6.70 13.38 -11.27
N ARG A 95 7.47 12.32 -11.56
CA ARG A 95 8.90 12.44 -11.89
C ARG A 95 9.04 12.88 -13.34
N GLU A 96 9.02 14.20 -13.58
CA GLU A 96 9.82 14.71 -14.68
C GLU A 96 11.26 14.19 -14.46
N HIS A 97 11.78 13.41 -15.39
CA HIS A 97 13.18 13.03 -15.41
C HIS A 97 14.02 14.33 -15.44
N PRO A 98 14.85 14.66 -14.43
CA PRO A 98 16.13 15.25 -14.78
C PRO A 98 16.93 14.13 -15.45
N ALA A 99 17.16 14.30 -16.75
CA ALA A 99 18.18 13.54 -17.46
C ALA A 99 19.56 13.73 -16.79
#